data_AF-A0A183KT99-F1
#
_entry.id   AF-A0A183KT99-F1
#
_cell.length_a   1.000
_cell.length_b   1.000
_cell.length_c   1.000
_cell.angle_alpha   90.00
_cell.angle_beta   90.00
_cell.angle_gamma   90.00
#
_symmetry.space_group_name_H-M   'P 1'
#
loop_
_entity.id
_entity.type
_entity.pdbx_description
1 polymer ?
#
loop_
_entity_poly.entity_id
_entity_poly.type
_entity_poly.pdbx_seq_one_letter_code
_entity_poly.pdbx_strand_id
1 'polypeptide(L)'
;MLDITSALHVLKQSKYINAAVKLAENTDRYIDCIGLLIEDLNDGKSALKMINRLNFDEALKSISEYGHQLITRCPEDTIKLLDKLCAHPDASRINVQHFLKVFVNNPKGLMQFLDRYINTASPSKLVAGVVDTFLELLLYEANRLEADKSMTSEESVQLFQMAMQLLSNSELQYDEKKALVVCHQRQFYKGCIYLWEKQKL
;
A
#
# COMPACT_ATOMS: atom_id res chain seq x y z
N MET A 1 17.79 -13.80 34.92
CA MET A 1 17.13 -12.87 33.99
C MET A 1 16.09 -13.69 33.24
N LEU A 2 14.82 -13.29 33.26
CA LEU A 2 13.76 -14.00 32.53
C LEU A 2 13.93 -13.72 31.02
N ASP A 3 14.04 -14.76 30.20
CA ASP A 3 14.00 -14.60 28.75
C ASP A 3 12.55 -14.36 28.31
N ILE A 4 12.23 -13.11 27.95
CA ILE A 4 10.90 -12.70 27.52
C ILE A 4 10.45 -13.46 26.28
N THR A 5 11.37 -13.82 25.38
CA THR A 5 11.04 -14.55 24.16
C THR A 5 10.55 -15.96 24.48
N SER A 6 11.29 -16.68 25.33
CA SER A 6 10.86 -17.98 25.83
C SER A 6 9.54 -17.89 26.60
N ALA A 7 9.36 -16.85 27.43
CA ALA A 7 8.12 -16.66 28.19
C ALA A 7 6.90 -16.43 27.28
N LEU A 8 7.02 -15.59 26.24
CA LEU A 8 5.97 -15.39 25.24
C LEU A 8 5.66 -16.68 24.49
N HIS A 9 6.68 -17.44 24.10
CA HIS A 9 6.51 -18.71 23.42
C HIS A 9 5.73 -19.72 24.27
N VAL A 10 6.08 -19.86 25.56
CA VAL A 10 5.41 -20.76 26.49
C VAL A 10 3.95 -20.34 26.73
N LEU A 11 3.69 -19.03 26.89
CA LEU A 11 2.33 -18.52 27.07
C LEU A 11 1.46 -18.76 25.83
N LYS A 12 2.02 -18.55 24.63
CA LYS A 12 1.35 -18.82 23.36
C LYS A 12 1.03 -20.31 23.19
N GLN A 13 2.01 -21.18 23.43
CA GLN A 13 1.82 -22.65 23.36
C GLN A 13 0.77 -23.15 24.36
N SER A 14 0.72 -22.53 25.54
CA SER A 14 -0.24 -22.86 26.59
C SER A 14 -1.60 -22.19 26.41
N LYS A 15 -1.83 -21.49 25.28
CA LYS A 15 -3.07 -20.76 24.94
C LYS A 15 -3.45 -19.63 25.90
N TYR A 16 -2.50 -19.14 26.71
CA TYR A 16 -2.68 -17.95 27.56
C TYR A 16 -2.38 -16.66 26.79
N ILE A 17 -3.06 -16.46 25.65
CA ILE A 17 -2.75 -15.38 24.70
C ILE A 17 -2.90 -13.99 25.33
N ASN A 18 -3.94 -13.76 26.14
CA ASN A 18 -4.12 -12.48 26.84
C ASN A 18 -3.00 -12.18 27.84
N ALA A 19 -2.40 -13.21 28.45
CA ALA A 19 -1.24 -13.03 29.32
C ALA A 19 0.03 -12.74 28.50
N ALA A 20 0.18 -13.37 27.34
CA ALA A 20 1.26 -13.08 26.41
C ALA A 20 1.19 -11.63 25.89
N VAL A 21 0.00 -11.14 25.54
CA VAL A 21 -0.23 -9.74 25.12
C VAL A 21 0.20 -8.79 26.23
N LYS A 22 -0.28 -8.98 27.46
CA LYS A 22 0.12 -8.14 28.61
C LYS A 22 1.62 -8.17 28.88
N LEU A 23 2.26 -9.34 28.74
CA LEU A 23 3.70 -9.46 28.90
C LEU A 23 4.45 -8.67 27.81
N ALA A 24 4.02 -8.76 26.56
CA ALA A 24 4.61 -8.03 25.44
C ALA A 24 4.44 -6.51 25.59
N GLU A 25 3.25 -6.04 25.99
CA GLU A 25 2.98 -4.63 26.27
C GLU A 25 3.87 -4.08 27.39
N ASN A 26 4.05 -4.83 28.48
CA ASN A 26 4.85 -4.40 29.63
C ASN A 26 6.37 -4.47 29.41
N THR A 27 6.82 -5.00 28.25
CA THR A 27 8.23 -5.18 27.92
C THR A 27 8.63 -4.43 26.64
N ASP A 28 7.80 -3.50 26.19
CA ASP A 28 7.98 -2.69 24.97
C ASP A 28 8.16 -3.53 23.69
N ARG A 29 7.66 -4.77 23.69
CA ARG A 29 7.68 -5.69 22.54
C ARG A 29 6.44 -5.50 21.69
N TYR A 30 6.28 -4.29 21.14
CA TYR A 30 5.11 -3.90 20.37
C TYR A 30 4.86 -4.85 19.19
N ILE A 31 5.89 -5.27 18.45
CA ILE A 31 5.71 -6.10 17.26
C ILE A 31 5.14 -7.49 17.63
N ASP A 32 5.61 -8.08 18.73
CA ASP A 32 5.09 -9.34 19.24
C ASP A 32 3.66 -9.18 19.76
N CYS A 33 3.36 -8.05 20.41
CA CYS A 33 2.00 -7.72 20.83
C CYS A 33 1.05 -7.61 19.62
N ILE A 34 1.47 -6.91 18.55
CA ILE A 34 0.69 -6.80 17.31
C ILE A 34 0.47 -8.18 16.70
N GLY A 35 1.53 -8.99 16.61
CA GLY A 35 1.46 -10.36 16.13
C GLY A 35 0.45 -11.20 16.91
N LEU A 36 0.48 -11.15 18.25
CA LEU A 36 -0.48 -11.87 19.10
C LEU A 36 -1.93 -11.38 18.89
N LEU A 37 -2.14 -10.07 18.79
CA LEU A 37 -3.47 -9.50 18.54
C LEU A 37 -4.02 -9.94 17.17
N ILE A 38 -3.18 -9.94 16.14
CA ILE A 38 -3.59 -10.22 14.77
C ILE A 38 -3.68 -11.73 14.50
N GLU A 39 -2.64 -12.49 14.80
CA GLU A 39 -2.55 -13.91 14.45
C GLU A 39 -3.36 -14.80 15.39
N ASP A 40 -3.35 -14.51 16.69
CA ASP A 40 -3.93 -15.39 17.71
C ASP A 40 -5.32 -14.93 18.19
N LEU A 41 -5.56 -13.63 18.30
CA LEU A 41 -6.84 -13.09 18.80
C LEU A 41 -7.78 -12.60 17.70
N ASN A 42 -7.32 -12.50 16.44
CA ASN A 42 -8.05 -11.91 15.33
C ASN A 42 -8.55 -10.47 15.62
N ASP A 43 -7.90 -9.76 16.54
CA ASP A 43 -8.29 -8.42 17.00
C ASP A 43 -7.50 -7.32 16.26
N GLY A 44 -7.91 -7.07 15.02
CA GLY A 44 -7.32 -6.00 14.20
C GLY A 44 -7.54 -4.61 14.78
N LYS A 45 -8.63 -4.38 15.53
CA LYS A 45 -8.95 -3.06 16.09
C LYS A 45 -7.99 -2.66 17.20
N SER A 46 -7.72 -3.58 18.13
CA SER A 46 -6.73 -3.33 19.19
C SER A 46 -5.32 -3.18 18.62
N ALA A 47 -4.97 -3.99 17.60
CA ALA A 47 -3.69 -3.86 16.91
C ALA A 47 -3.53 -2.47 16.27
N LEU A 48 -4.53 -1.98 15.52
CA LEU A 48 -4.51 -0.65 14.92
C LEU A 48 -4.45 0.48 15.97
N LYS A 49 -5.15 0.33 17.10
CA LYS A 49 -5.09 1.29 18.20
C LYS A 49 -3.69 1.39 18.78
N MET A 50 -2.98 0.26 18.89
CA MET A 50 -1.60 0.25 19.35
C MET A 50 -0.65 0.84 18.31
N ILE A 51 -0.76 0.42 17.04
CA ILE A 51 0.08 0.96 15.94
C ILE A 51 -0.04 2.48 15.84
N ASN A 52 -1.22 3.04 16.05
CA ASN A 52 -1.43 4.49 16.03
C ASN A 52 -0.67 5.29 17.10
N ARG A 53 -0.19 4.62 18.16
CA ARG A 53 0.59 5.22 19.25
C ARG A 53 2.10 5.07 19.06
N LEU A 54 2.53 4.23 18.12
CA LEU A 54 3.92 3.98 17.83
C LEU A 54 4.56 5.15 17.08
N ASN A 55 5.89 5.22 17.13
CA ASN A 55 6.61 6.14 16.27
C ASN A 55 6.54 5.69 14.79
N PHE A 56 7.02 6.54 13.89
CA PHE A 56 6.94 6.27 12.45
C PHE A 56 7.61 4.96 12.03
N ASP A 57 8.80 4.65 12.55
CA ASP A 57 9.56 3.45 12.21
C ASP A 57 8.83 2.17 12.63
N GLU A 58 8.35 2.17 13.85
CA GLU A 58 7.62 1.06 14.45
C GLU A 58 6.27 0.84 13.75
N ALA A 59 5.55 1.91 13.43
CA ALA A 59 4.30 1.83 12.69
C ALA A 59 4.50 1.36 11.24
N LEU A 60 5.53 1.85 10.55
CA LEU A 60 5.85 1.42 9.19
C LEU A 60 6.28 -0.05 9.15
N LYS A 61 7.07 -0.51 10.13
CA LYS A 61 7.41 -1.93 10.29
C LYS A 61 6.16 -2.78 10.50
N SER A 62 5.25 -2.32 11.37
CA SER A 62 3.99 -3.01 11.68
C SER A 62 3.09 -3.14 10.45
N ILE A 63 2.96 -2.07 9.65
CA ILE A 63 2.24 -2.10 8.38
C ILE A 63 2.91 -3.06 7.38
N SER A 64 4.23 -3.11 7.36
CA SER A 64 4.97 -4.00 6.45
C SER A 64 4.80 -5.48 6.76
N GLU A 65 4.64 -5.81 8.05
CA GLU A 65 4.47 -7.20 8.51
C GLU A 65 3.01 -7.65 8.49
N TYR A 66 2.09 -6.79 8.92
CA TYR A 66 0.70 -7.17 9.20
C TYR A 66 -0.36 -6.43 8.38
N GLY A 67 0.05 -5.50 7.51
CA GLY A 67 -0.86 -4.62 6.78
C GLY A 67 -1.90 -5.37 5.95
N HIS A 68 -1.56 -6.51 5.35
CA HIS A 68 -2.52 -7.35 4.62
C HIS A 68 -3.68 -7.84 5.50
N GLN A 69 -3.39 -8.36 6.70
CA GLN A 69 -4.42 -8.82 7.62
C GLN A 69 -5.26 -7.64 8.14
N LEU A 70 -4.62 -6.49 8.37
CA LEU A 70 -5.30 -5.29 8.83
C LEU A 70 -6.28 -4.75 7.78
N ILE A 71 -5.87 -4.63 6.51
CA ILE A 71 -6.77 -4.12 5.46
C ILE A 71 -7.95 -5.07 5.21
N THR A 72 -7.76 -6.39 5.36
CA THR A 72 -8.86 -7.36 5.23
C THR A 72 -9.86 -7.27 6.37
N ARG A 73 -9.42 -7.02 7.61
CA ARG A 73 -10.28 -7.04 8.81
C ARG A 73 -10.87 -5.68 9.15
N CYS A 74 -10.11 -4.61 8.93
CA CYS A 74 -10.42 -3.26 9.34
C CYS A 74 -10.00 -2.28 8.22
N PRO A 75 -10.63 -2.34 7.02
CA PRO A 75 -10.18 -1.61 5.84
C PRO A 75 -10.14 -0.09 6.06
N GLU A 76 -11.21 0.47 6.61
CA GLU A 76 -11.31 1.93 6.82
C GLU A 76 -10.24 2.44 7.78
N ASP A 77 -10.04 1.76 8.91
CA ASP A 77 -9.08 2.19 9.92
C ASP A 77 -7.64 1.95 9.47
N THR A 78 -7.40 0.92 8.65
CA THR A 78 -6.10 0.68 8.03
C THR A 78 -5.78 1.78 7.01
N ILE A 79 -6.75 2.18 6.18
CA ILE A 79 -6.56 3.28 5.23
C ILE A 79 -6.27 4.60 5.96
N LYS A 80 -7.00 4.90 7.04
CA LYS A 80 -6.72 6.09 7.88
C LYS A 80 -5.29 6.07 8.44
N LEU A 81 -4.80 4.91 8.87
CA LEU A 81 -3.43 4.74 9.34
C LEU A 81 -2.41 4.96 8.20
N LEU A 82 -2.68 4.44 7.00
CA LEU A 82 -1.83 4.69 5.83
C LEU A 82 -1.81 6.17 5.45
N ASP A 83 -2.95 6.84 5.44
CA ASP A 83 -3.06 8.29 5.18
C ASP A 83 -2.22 9.08 6.20
N LYS A 84 -2.28 8.70 7.49
CA LYS A 84 -1.46 9.29 8.55
C LYS A 84 0.05 9.09 8.32
N LEU A 85 0.46 7.89 7.90
CA LEU A 85 1.87 7.60 7.58
C LEU A 85 2.34 8.42 6.36
N CYS A 86 1.49 8.55 5.34
CA CYS A 86 1.77 9.31 4.14
C CYS A 86 1.86 10.82 4.38
N ALA A 87 1.16 11.34 5.40
CA ALA A 87 1.23 12.74 5.82
C ALA A 87 2.38 13.04 6.81
N HIS A 88 3.12 12.02 7.26
CA HIS A 88 4.20 12.20 8.23
C HIS A 88 5.42 12.87 7.59
N PRO A 89 6.22 13.69 8.31
CA PRO A 89 7.46 14.28 7.77
C PRO A 89 8.45 13.27 7.17
N ASP A 90 8.49 12.07 7.75
CA ASP A 90 9.32 10.95 7.29
C ASP A 90 8.67 10.08 6.20
N ALA A 91 7.52 10.50 5.63
CA ALA A 91 6.84 9.79 4.54
C ALA A 91 7.75 9.58 3.32
N SER A 92 8.83 10.36 3.20
CA SER A 92 9.89 10.15 2.21
C SER A 92 10.63 8.79 2.36
N ARG A 93 10.30 7.99 3.35
CA ARG A 93 10.85 6.63 3.52
C ARG A 93 9.87 5.55 3.04
N ILE A 94 8.63 5.94 2.75
CA ILE A 94 7.60 5.05 2.21
C ILE A 94 7.80 4.91 0.71
N ASN A 95 7.78 3.68 0.24
CA ASN A 95 7.84 3.33 -1.17
C ASN A 95 6.70 2.38 -1.52
N VAL A 96 6.51 2.16 -2.82
CA VAL A 96 5.39 1.35 -3.33
C VAL A 96 5.35 -0.10 -2.82
N GLN A 97 6.49 -0.68 -2.44
CA GLN A 97 6.54 -2.04 -1.90
C GLN A 97 5.79 -2.16 -0.57
N HIS A 98 5.73 -1.08 0.21
CA HIS A 98 4.92 -1.06 1.43
C HIS A 98 3.44 -1.24 1.10
N PHE A 99 2.92 -0.49 0.11
CA PHE A 99 1.52 -0.57 -0.30
C PHE A 99 1.18 -1.91 -0.98
N LEU A 100 2.08 -2.45 -1.81
CA LEU A 100 1.89 -3.76 -2.43
C LEU A 100 1.73 -4.88 -1.39
N LYS A 101 2.48 -4.82 -0.28
CA LYS A 101 2.35 -5.77 0.83
C LYS A 101 1.04 -5.62 1.61
N VAL A 102 0.43 -4.44 1.63
CA VAL A 102 -0.88 -4.24 2.27
C VAL A 102 -1.99 -4.79 1.37
N PHE A 103 -2.03 -4.37 0.11
CA PHE A 103 -3.14 -4.67 -0.81
C PHE A 103 -2.94 -5.96 -1.60
N VAL A 104 -2.36 -6.99 -0.99
CA VAL A 104 -2.15 -8.30 -1.63
C VAL A 104 -3.49 -8.86 -2.10
N ASN A 105 -3.54 -9.30 -3.37
CA ASN A 105 -4.75 -9.78 -4.05
C ASN A 105 -5.92 -8.77 -4.06
N ASN A 106 -5.64 -7.48 -3.93
CA ASN A 106 -6.64 -6.42 -3.97
C ASN A 106 -6.20 -5.24 -4.87
N PRO A 107 -6.08 -5.47 -6.20
CA PRO A 107 -5.63 -4.44 -7.14
C PRO A 107 -6.57 -3.23 -7.15
N LYS A 108 -7.89 -3.43 -7.00
CA LYS A 108 -8.88 -2.34 -6.94
C LYS A 108 -8.66 -1.43 -5.73
N GLY A 109 -8.47 -2.02 -4.54
CA GLY A 109 -8.16 -1.27 -3.33
C GLY A 109 -6.82 -0.54 -3.41
N LEU A 110 -5.80 -1.19 -4.00
CA LEU A 110 -4.51 -0.55 -4.26
C LEU A 110 -4.66 0.66 -5.18
N MET A 111 -5.34 0.50 -6.33
CA MET A 111 -5.56 1.59 -7.28
C MET A 111 -6.28 2.79 -6.64
N GLN A 112 -7.34 2.54 -5.87
CA GLN A 112 -8.06 3.60 -5.15
C GLN A 112 -7.18 4.32 -4.13
N PHE A 113 -6.31 3.58 -3.43
CA PHE A 113 -5.38 4.16 -2.48
C PHE A 113 -4.27 4.97 -3.16
N LEU A 114 -3.66 4.43 -4.23
CA LEU A 114 -2.60 5.12 -4.97
C LEU A 114 -3.11 6.40 -5.64
N ASP A 115 -4.30 6.37 -6.24
CA ASP A 115 -4.93 7.55 -6.82
C ASP A 115 -5.08 8.66 -5.77
N ARG A 116 -5.63 8.34 -4.60
CA ARG A 116 -5.76 9.29 -3.49
C ARG A 116 -4.40 9.80 -3.02
N TYR A 117 -3.42 8.91 -2.84
CA TYR A 117 -2.09 9.26 -2.37
C TYR A 117 -1.40 10.23 -3.33
N ILE A 118 -1.44 9.96 -4.63
CA ILE A 118 -0.86 10.82 -5.66
C ILE A 118 -1.51 12.22 -5.67
N ASN A 119 -2.83 12.30 -5.47
CA ASN A 119 -3.58 13.56 -5.49
C ASN A 119 -3.54 14.35 -4.17
N THR A 120 -3.05 13.76 -3.07
CA THR A 120 -3.03 14.42 -1.75
C THR A 120 -1.63 14.61 -1.18
N ALA A 121 -0.65 13.83 -1.62
CA ALA A 121 0.72 13.94 -1.16
C ALA A 121 1.42 15.19 -1.73
N SER A 122 2.37 15.72 -0.96
CA SER A 122 3.25 16.77 -1.48
C SER A 122 4.13 16.23 -2.62
N PRO A 123 4.35 16.99 -3.71
CA PRO A 123 5.19 16.57 -4.82
C PRO A 123 6.59 16.14 -4.34
N SER A 124 6.98 14.90 -4.65
CA SER A 124 8.29 14.35 -4.27
C SER A 124 8.73 13.24 -5.21
N LYS A 125 10.04 12.91 -5.21
CA LYS A 125 10.60 11.80 -6.00
C LYS A 125 9.97 10.43 -5.69
N LEU A 126 9.36 10.27 -4.52
CA LEU A 126 8.73 9.00 -4.13
C LEU A 126 7.29 8.90 -4.61
N VAL A 127 6.58 10.03 -4.63
CA VAL A 127 5.31 10.13 -5.36
C VAL A 127 5.54 9.79 -6.83
N ALA A 128 6.65 10.26 -7.43
CA ALA A 128 7.03 9.87 -8.80
C ALA A 128 7.19 8.34 -8.98
N GLY A 129 7.88 7.66 -8.07
CA GLY A 129 8.00 6.19 -8.12
C GLY A 129 6.66 5.46 -7.93
N VAL A 130 5.72 6.08 -7.21
CA VAL A 130 4.35 5.57 -7.08
C VAL A 130 3.54 5.81 -8.36
N VAL A 131 3.69 6.96 -9.03
CA VAL A 131 3.06 7.25 -10.34
C VAL A 131 3.44 6.20 -11.38
N ASP A 132 4.74 5.84 -11.48
CA ASP A 132 5.20 4.80 -12.41
C ASP A 132 4.50 3.46 -12.18
N THR A 133 4.39 3.04 -10.91
CA THR A 133 3.77 1.76 -10.55
C THR A 133 2.26 1.80 -10.75
N PHE A 134 1.64 2.95 -10.48
CA PHE A 134 0.22 3.14 -10.68
C PHE A 134 -0.14 3.10 -12.17
N LEU A 135 0.65 3.75 -13.03
CA LEU A 135 0.51 3.66 -14.48
C LEU A 135 0.60 2.20 -14.96
N GLU A 136 1.62 1.47 -14.51
CA GLU A 136 1.79 0.06 -14.89
C GLU A 136 0.59 -0.79 -14.45
N LEU A 137 0.10 -0.58 -13.22
CA LEU A 137 -1.05 -1.29 -12.68
C LEU A 137 -2.34 -1.00 -13.46
N LEU A 138 -2.60 0.28 -13.76
CA LEU A 138 -3.76 0.69 -14.56
C LEU A 138 -3.77 0.01 -15.92
N LEU A 139 -2.64 0.04 -16.64
CA LEU A 139 -2.54 -0.55 -17.97
C LEU A 139 -2.58 -2.08 -17.95
N TYR A 140 -1.99 -2.71 -16.94
CA TYR A 140 -2.08 -4.16 -16.75
C TYR A 140 -3.52 -4.61 -16.52
N GLU A 141 -4.23 -3.94 -15.61
CA GLU A 141 -5.63 -4.27 -15.30
C GLU A 141 -6.54 -3.97 -16.50
N ALA A 142 -6.37 -2.84 -17.19
CA ALA A 142 -7.13 -2.50 -18.40
C ALA A 142 -7.01 -3.60 -19.47
N ASN A 143 -5.78 -4.03 -19.77
CA ASN A 143 -5.53 -5.10 -20.73
C ASN A 143 -6.10 -6.45 -20.29
N ARG A 144 -6.02 -6.78 -18.99
CA ARG A 144 -6.61 -8.01 -18.44
C ARG A 144 -8.12 -8.03 -18.66
N LEU A 145 -8.79 -6.89 -18.43
CA LEU A 145 -10.23 -6.72 -18.63
C LEU A 145 -10.62 -6.82 -20.11
N GLU A 146 -9.83 -6.30 -21.05
CA GLU A 146 -10.11 -6.46 -22.49
C GLU A 146 -9.97 -7.92 -22.95
N ALA A 147 -9.01 -8.66 -22.39
CA ALA A 147 -8.79 -10.05 -22.72
C ALA A 147 -9.92 -10.96 -22.18
N ASP A 148 -10.52 -10.59 -21.05
CA ASP A 148 -11.63 -11.32 -20.45
C ASP A 148 -12.98 -10.88 -21.05
N LYS A 149 -13.45 -11.63 -22.06
CA LYS A 149 -14.72 -11.38 -22.78
C LYS A 149 -15.97 -11.39 -21.89
N SER A 150 -15.85 -11.79 -20.62
CA SER A 150 -16.95 -11.80 -19.66
C SER A 150 -17.12 -10.48 -18.88
N MET A 151 -16.11 -9.61 -18.90
CA MET A 151 -16.10 -8.34 -18.17
C MET A 151 -16.50 -7.16 -19.05
N THR A 152 -17.05 -6.11 -18.45
CA THR A 152 -17.56 -4.94 -19.17
C THR A 152 -16.41 -4.15 -19.79
N SER A 153 -16.50 -3.94 -21.11
CA SER A 153 -15.61 -3.05 -21.86
C SER A 153 -15.48 -1.66 -21.22
N GLU A 154 -16.50 -1.20 -20.50
CA GLU A 154 -16.53 0.08 -19.79
C GLU A 154 -15.47 0.21 -18.69
N GLU A 155 -15.23 -0.83 -17.87
CA GLU A 155 -14.24 -0.75 -16.79
C GLU A 155 -12.82 -0.60 -17.36
N SER A 156 -12.50 -1.33 -18.43
CA SER A 156 -11.21 -1.20 -19.11
C SER A 156 -11.02 0.20 -19.70
N VAL A 157 -12.05 0.73 -20.37
CA VAL A 157 -12.02 2.09 -20.94
C VAL A 157 -11.78 3.14 -19.85
N GLN A 158 -12.40 3.00 -18.68
CA GLN A 158 -12.16 3.89 -17.54
C GLN A 158 -10.71 3.83 -17.05
N LEU A 159 -10.10 2.64 -16.97
CA LEU A 159 -8.71 2.50 -16.55
C LEU A 159 -7.74 3.14 -17.55
N PHE A 160 -7.96 2.99 -18.86
CA PHE A 160 -7.17 3.71 -19.86
C PHE A 160 -7.35 5.23 -19.79
N GLN A 161 -8.56 5.69 -19.48
CA GLN A 161 -8.83 7.11 -19.27
C GLN A 161 -8.08 7.65 -18.05
N MET A 162 -8.08 6.91 -16.94
CA MET A 162 -7.29 7.26 -15.74
C MET A 162 -5.79 7.28 -16.07
N ALA A 163 -5.29 6.32 -16.84
CA ALA A 163 -3.89 6.32 -17.30
C ALA A 163 -3.56 7.56 -18.13
N MET A 164 -4.44 7.97 -19.06
CA MET A 164 -4.26 9.24 -19.79
C MET A 164 -4.26 10.45 -18.85
N GLN A 165 -5.19 10.51 -17.90
CA GLN A 165 -5.28 11.61 -16.93
C GLN A 165 -3.98 11.73 -16.12
N LEU A 166 -3.46 10.60 -15.65
CA LEU A 166 -2.20 10.51 -14.92
C LEU A 166 -1.03 11.06 -15.75
N LEU A 167 -0.91 10.66 -17.01
CA LEU A 167 0.15 11.16 -17.91
C LEU A 167 0.00 12.65 -18.22
N SER A 168 -1.24 13.13 -18.37
CA SER A 168 -1.54 14.51 -18.74
C SER A 168 -1.44 15.52 -17.60
N ASN A 169 -1.32 15.04 -16.36
CA ASN A 169 -1.23 15.91 -15.19
C ASN A 169 0.16 16.57 -15.10
N SER A 170 0.21 17.88 -15.34
CA SER A 170 1.44 18.68 -15.32
C SER A 170 2.03 18.89 -13.91
N GLU A 171 1.25 18.63 -12.86
CA GLU A 171 1.70 18.76 -11.47
C GLU A 171 2.46 17.51 -10.99
N LEU A 172 2.27 16.38 -11.68
CA LEU A 172 2.93 15.12 -11.33
C LEU A 172 4.33 15.05 -11.93
N GLN A 173 5.29 14.79 -11.06
CA GLN A 173 6.64 14.42 -11.49
C GLN A 173 6.68 12.91 -11.73
N TYR A 174 7.08 12.48 -12.92
CA TYR A 174 7.35 11.09 -13.27
C TYR A 174 8.44 11.03 -14.36
N ASP A 175 9.08 9.87 -14.53
CA ASP A 175 10.06 9.69 -15.60
C ASP A 175 9.34 9.42 -16.92
N GLU A 176 9.31 10.42 -17.81
CA GLU A 176 8.61 10.33 -19.09
C GLU A 176 9.16 9.24 -20.01
N LYS A 177 10.46 8.92 -19.93
CA LYS A 177 11.06 7.86 -20.75
C LYS A 177 10.63 6.50 -20.22
N LYS A 178 10.61 6.32 -18.91
CA LYS A 178 10.10 5.10 -18.27
C LYS A 178 8.61 4.93 -18.53
N ALA A 179 7.81 6.00 -18.40
CA ALA A 179 6.39 5.98 -18.72
C ALA A 179 6.15 5.60 -20.19
N LEU A 180 6.97 6.09 -21.13
CA LEU A 180 6.89 5.72 -22.54
C LEU A 180 7.17 4.23 -22.76
N VAL A 181 8.20 3.69 -22.09
CA VAL A 181 8.50 2.25 -22.14
C VAL A 181 7.33 1.42 -21.61
N VAL A 182 6.75 1.81 -20.46
CA VAL A 182 5.58 1.14 -19.88
C VAL A 182 4.38 1.20 -20.84
N CYS A 183 4.07 2.36 -21.41
CA CYS A 183 2.99 2.52 -22.38
C CYS A 183 3.20 1.61 -23.59
N HIS A 184 4.42 1.55 -24.12
CA HIS A 184 4.75 0.71 -25.27
C HIS A 184 4.61 -0.79 -24.96
N GLN A 185 5.18 -1.24 -23.83
CA GLN A 185 5.11 -2.63 -23.39
C GLN A 185 3.67 -3.10 -23.16
N ARG A 186 2.78 -2.21 -22.72
CA ARG A 186 1.36 -2.49 -22.49
C ARG A 186 0.48 -2.14 -23.69
N GLN A 187 1.05 -1.84 -24.86
CA GLN A 187 0.33 -1.50 -26.10
C GLN A 187 -0.61 -0.29 -25.99
N PHE A 188 -0.34 0.62 -25.05
CA PHE A 188 -1.10 1.84 -24.85
C PHE A 188 -0.63 2.96 -25.78
N TYR A 189 -0.94 2.83 -27.07
CA TYR A 189 -0.43 3.73 -28.12
C TYR A 189 -0.83 5.20 -27.94
N LYS A 190 -2.02 5.48 -27.39
CA LYS A 190 -2.45 6.85 -27.07
C LYS A 190 -1.48 7.54 -26.09
N GLY A 191 -1.06 6.83 -25.05
CA GLY A 191 -0.05 7.32 -24.11
C GLY A 191 1.33 7.49 -24.74
N CYS A 192 1.72 6.57 -25.65
CA CYS A 192 2.98 6.70 -26.39
C CYS A 192 3.03 7.96 -27.25
N ILE A 193 1.97 8.24 -28.00
CA ILE A 193 1.86 9.44 -28.84
C ILE A 193 1.94 10.69 -27.97
N TYR A 194 1.15 10.75 -26.90
CA TYR A 194 1.14 11.88 -25.98
C TYR A 194 2.54 12.17 -25.39
N LEU A 195 3.23 11.14 -24.89
CA LEU A 195 4.57 11.30 -24.31
C LEU A 195 5.62 11.70 -25.35
N TRP A 196 5.50 11.20 -26.58
CA TRP A 196 6.40 11.58 -27.66
C TRP A 196 6.23 13.04 -28.09
N GLU A 197 4.99 13.51 -28.16
CA GLU A 197 4.68 14.93 -28.42
C GLU A 197 5.20 15.82 -27.29
N LYS A 198 5.00 15.41 -26.03
CA LYS A 198 5.47 16.14 -24.84
C LYS A 198 6.99 16.29 -24.80
N GLN A 199 7.75 15.27 -25.19
CA GLN A 199 9.23 15.29 -25.21
C GLN A 199 9.83 16.09 -26.37
N LYS A 200 9.02 16.38 -27.41
CA LYS A 200 9.43 17.16 -28.58
C LYS A 200 9.14 18.66 -28.46
N LEU A 201 8.40 19.05 -27.41
CA LEU A 201 8.15 20.41 -26.98
C LEU A 201 9.18 20.82 -25.93
#